data_AF-A0A849IGW6-F1
#
_entry.id   AF-A0A849IGW6-F1
#
_cell.length_a   1.000
_cell.length_b   1.000
_cell.length_c   1.000
_cell.angle_alpha   90.00
_cell.angle_beta   90.00
_cell.angle_gamma   90.00
#
_symmetry.space_group_name_H-M   'P 1'
#
loop_
_entity.id
_entity.type
_entity.pdbx_description
1 polymer ?
#
loop_
_entity_poly.entity_id
_entity_poly.type
_entity_poly.pdbx_seq_one_letter_code
_entity_poly.pdbx_strand_id
1 'polypeptide(L)' 'MTRQEIEAVFERVKTWPPERQEDAVRILLRMEEIDAEGSGLSEEDLAALEEAEMEIERGEVASDEEVRALLDRYRL' A
#
# COMPACT_ATOMS: atom_id res chain seq x y z
N MET A 1 -7.32 -13.22 17.82
CA MET A 1 -8.08 -14.11 16.93
C MET A 1 -7.70 -15.55 17.20
N THR A 2 -8.69 -16.39 17.41
CA THR A 2 -8.56 -17.85 17.45
C THR A 2 -8.86 -18.43 16.08
N ARG A 3 -8.43 -19.66 15.83
CA ARG A 3 -8.76 -20.39 14.60
C ARG A 3 -10.28 -20.53 14.40
N GLN A 4 -11.04 -20.68 15.47
CA GLN A 4 -12.50 -20.78 15.42
C GLN A 4 -13.15 -19.47 14.99
N GLU A 5 -12.62 -18.33 15.44
CA GLU A 5 -13.11 -17.02 15.02
C GLU A 5 -12.87 -16.78 13.53
N ILE A 6 -11.72 -17.21 13.00
CA ILE A 6 -11.40 -17.15 11.57
C ILE A 6 -12.36 -18.00 10.75
N GLU A 7 -12.58 -19.26 11.15
CA GLU A 7 -13.52 -20.16 10.48
C GLU A 7 -14.94 -19.58 10.44
N ALA A 8 -15.39 -18.99 11.56
CA ALA A 8 -16.71 -18.36 11.64
C ALA A 8 -16.85 -17.15 10.70
N VAL A 9 -15.77 -16.42 10.42
CA VAL A 9 -15.78 -15.37 9.40
C VAL A 9 -15.94 -15.97 8.01
N PHE A 10 -15.18 -17.01 7.67
CA PHE A 10 -15.26 -17.68 6.37
C PHE A 10 -16.64 -18.26 6.09
N GLU A 11 -17.28 -18.87 7.10
CA GLU A 11 -18.66 -19.36 6.96
C GLU A 11 -19.65 -18.24 6.63
N ARG A 12 -19.48 -17.03 7.19
CA ARG A 12 -20.32 -15.89 6.82
C ARG A 12 -20.02 -15.39 5.41
N VAL A 13 -18.76 -15.30 5.02
CA VAL A 13 -18.35 -14.87 3.68
C VAL A 13 -18.99 -15.73 2.60
N LYS A 14 -19.10 -17.05 2.80
CA LYS A 14 -19.76 -17.99 1.88
C LYS A 14 -21.24 -17.68 1.62
N THR A 15 -21.89 -16.89 2.48
CA THR A 15 -23.30 -16.50 2.35
C THR A 15 -23.51 -15.14 1.68
N TRP A 16 -22.44 -14.42 1.38
CA TRP A 16 -22.51 -13.11 0.73
C TRP A 16 -22.93 -13.21 -0.75
N PRO A 17 -23.36 -12.10 -1.39
CA PRO A 17 -23.51 -12.06 -2.84
C PRO A 17 -22.22 -12.45 -3.56
N PRO A 18 -22.30 -13.11 -4.74
CA PRO A 18 -21.12 -13.61 -5.46
C PRO A 18 -20.03 -12.56 -5.68
N GLU A 19 -20.40 -11.33 -6.01
CA GLU A 19 -19.47 -10.23 -6.28
C GLU A 19 -18.64 -9.89 -5.03
N ARG A 20 -19.24 -10.02 -3.83
CA ARG A 20 -18.54 -9.80 -2.56
C ARG A 20 -17.69 -11.00 -2.14
N GLN A 21 -18.03 -12.20 -2.57
CA GLN A 21 -17.15 -13.36 -2.38
C GLN A 21 -15.89 -13.23 -3.26
N GLU A 22 -16.05 -12.78 -4.50
CA GLU A 22 -14.92 -12.49 -5.40
C GLU A 22 -14.00 -11.41 -4.83
N ASP A 23 -14.56 -10.32 -4.29
CA ASP A 23 -13.79 -9.30 -3.58
C ASP A 23 -12.98 -9.90 -2.41
N ALA A 24 -13.61 -10.76 -1.60
CA ALA A 24 -12.95 -11.38 -0.46
C ALA A 24 -11.79 -12.30 -0.88
N VAL A 25 -11.99 -13.11 -1.92
CA VAL A 25 -10.93 -13.96 -2.48
C VAL A 25 -9.77 -13.10 -3.00
N ARG A 26 -10.07 -12.04 -3.77
CA ARG A 26 -9.03 -11.15 -4.32
C ARG A 26 -8.17 -10.52 -3.23
N ILE A 27 -8.79 -10.06 -2.14
CA ILE A 27 -8.05 -9.45 -1.02
C ILE A 27 -7.17 -10.48 -0.33
N LEU A 28 -7.69 -11.66 -0.02
CA LEU A 28 -6.93 -12.70 0.69
C LEU A 28 -5.74 -13.19 -0.13
N LEU A 29 -5.93 -13.43 -1.43
CA LEU A 29 -4.81 -13.78 -2.33
C LEU A 29 -3.77 -12.66 -2.40
N ARG A 30 -4.21 -11.39 -2.44
CA ARG A 30 -3.25 -10.28 -2.43
C ARG A 30 -2.46 -10.19 -1.13
N MET A 31 -3.06 -10.52 0.01
CA MET A 31 -2.35 -10.59 1.29
C MET A 31 -1.28 -11.69 1.27
N GLU A 32 -1.59 -12.86 0.71
CA GLU A 32 -0.61 -13.95 0.54
C GLU A 32 0.57 -13.53 -0.35
N GLU A 33 0.30 -12.80 -1.44
CA GLU A 33 1.35 -12.24 -2.32
C GLU A 33 2.22 -11.21 -1.59
N ILE A 34 1.62 -10.27 -0.85
CA ILE A 34 2.32 -9.23 -0.09
C ILE A 34 3.30 -9.84 0.94
N ASP A 35 2.89 -10.92 1.58
CA ASP A 35 3.72 -11.64 2.55
C ASP A 35 4.80 -12.48 1.87
N ALA A 36 4.54 -13.00 0.65
CA ALA A 36 5.49 -13.79 -0.13
C ALA A 36 6.52 -12.94 -0.89
N GLU A 37 6.14 -11.75 -1.34
CA GLU A 37 6.98 -10.84 -2.11
C GLU A 37 7.93 -10.02 -1.23
N GLY A 38 7.82 -10.12 0.10
CA GLY A 38 8.61 -9.32 1.02
C GLY A 38 8.28 -7.85 0.84
N SER A 39 7.06 -7.46 1.21
CA SER A 39 6.53 -6.09 1.12
C SER A 39 7.17 -5.08 2.08
N GLY A 40 8.49 -5.14 2.26
CA GLY A 40 9.26 -4.12 2.95
C GLY A 40 9.85 -3.16 1.94
N LEU A 41 9.69 -1.86 2.20
CA LEU A 41 10.71 -0.91 1.82
C LEU A 41 12.06 -1.45 2.31
N SER A 42 13.09 -1.39 1.46
CA SER A 42 14.43 -1.75 1.92
C SER A 42 14.89 -0.82 3.03
N GLU A 43 15.94 -1.19 3.78
CA GLU A 43 16.53 -0.28 4.77
C GLU A 43 16.96 1.05 4.13
N GLU A 44 17.39 1.01 2.87
CA GLU A 44 17.74 2.20 2.08
C GLU A 44 16.51 3.06 1.77
N ASP A 45 15.41 2.44 1.34
CA ASP A 45 14.16 3.16 1.07
C ASP A 45 13.59 3.80 2.35
N LEU A 46 13.69 3.12 3.50
CA LEU A 46 13.27 3.67 4.79
C LEU A 46 14.14 4.87 5.20
N ALA A 47 15.47 4.76 5.02
CA ALA A 47 16.38 5.86 5.28
C ALA A 47 16.12 7.06 4.35
N ALA A 48 15.77 6.80 3.08
CA ALA A 48 15.41 7.85 2.13
C ALA A 48 14.12 8.58 2.53
N LEU A 49 13.13 7.86 3.08
CA LEU A 49 11.92 8.49 3.61
C LEU A 49 12.20 9.34 4.86
N GLU A 50 13.04 8.85 5.77
CA GLU A 50 13.43 9.62 6.96
C GLU A 50 14.17 10.91 6.59
N GLU A 51 15.07 10.86 5.61
CA GLU A 51 15.72 12.06 5.08
C GLU A 51 14.72 13.01 4.43
N ALA A 52 13.80 12.50 3.60
CA ALA A 52 12.77 13.31 2.97
C ALA A 52 11.85 14.02 4.00
N GLU A 53 11.52 13.36 5.11
CA GLU A 53 10.79 14.01 6.22
C GLU A 53 11.60 15.17 6.82
N MET A 54 12.90 14.99 7.05
CA MET A 54 13.77 16.06 7.54
C MET A 54 13.93 17.21 6.55
N GLU A 55 13.97 16.94 5.24
CA GLU A 55 13.99 17.97 4.19
C GLU A 55 12.69 18.80 4.22
N ILE A 56 11.54 18.14 4.37
CA ILE A 56 10.24 18.81 4.50
C ILE A 56 10.20 19.72 5.74
N GLU A 57 10.67 19.25 6.89
CA GLU A 57 10.74 20.05 8.12
C GLU A 57 11.65 21.28 7.96
N ARG A 58 12.74 21.16 7.19
CA ARG A 58 13.64 22.27 6.83
C ARG A 58 13.05 23.19 5.76
N GLY A 59 11.92 22.83 5.15
CA GLY A 59 11.30 23.57 4.04
C GLY A 59 12.03 23.40 2.71
N GLU A 60 12.85 22.36 2.58
CA GLU A 60 13.59 21.99 1.37
C GLU A 60 12.68 21.25 0.38
N VAL A 61 11.53 21.85 0.08
CA VAL A 61 10.55 21.32 -0.86
C VAL A 61 10.57 22.12 -2.16
N ALA A 62 10.40 21.43 -3.27
CA ALA A 62 10.25 22.09 -4.56
C ALA A 62 8.97 22.95 -4.59
N SER A 63 9.06 24.11 -5.22
CA SER A 63 7.91 24.98 -5.47
C SER A 63 6.98 24.39 -6.54
N ASP A 64 5.74 24.85 -6.56
CA ASP A 64 4.74 24.47 -7.57
C ASP A 64 5.22 24.74 -9.01
N GLU A 65 6.04 25.77 -9.22
CA GLU A 65 6.60 26.11 -10.52
C GLU A 65 7.67 25.09 -10.94
N GLU A 66 8.56 24.70 -10.02
CA GLU A 66 9.59 23.69 -10.27
C GLU A 66 8.98 22.32 -10.55
N VAL A 67 7.96 21.93 -9.78
CA VAL A 67 7.22 20.67 -10.01
C VAL A 67 6.54 20.70 -11.37
N ARG A 68 5.85 21.80 -11.73
CA ARG A 68 5.20 21.93 -13.03
C ARG A 68 6.21 21.84 -14.18
N ALA A 69 7.34 22.53 -14.07
CA ALA A 69 8.40 22.48 -15.08
C ALA A 69 8.99 21.08 -15.25
N LEU A 70 9.11 20.30 -14.17
CA LEU A 70 9.54 18.91 -14.21
C LEU A 70 8.51 18.02 -14.94
N LEU A 71 7.23 18.12 -14.58
CA LEU A 71 6.17 17.32 -15.21
C LEU A 71 6.03 17.65 -16.70
N ASP A 72 6.06 18.92 -17.07
CA ASP A 72 6.01 19.37 -18.47
C ASP A 72 7.18 18.82 -19.30
N ARG A 73 8.39 18.75 -18.69
CA ARG A 73 9.58 18.19 -19.33
C ARG A 73 9.42 16.70 -19.65
N TYR A 74 8.84 15.93 -18.73
CA TYR A 74 8.69 14.48 -18.88
C TYR A 74 7.31 14.06 -19.45
N ARG A 75 6.41 15.02 -19.69
CA ARG A 75 5.02 14.80 -20.14
C ARG A 75 4.26 13.80 -19.26
N LEU A 76 4.46 13.91 -17.94
CA LEU A 76 3.78 13.10 -16.93
C LEU A 76 2.45 13.73 -16.53
#